data_AF-A0AAN8N015-F1
#
_entry.id   AF-A0AAN8N015-F1
#
_cell.length_a   1.000
_cell.length_b   1.000
_cell.length_c   1.000
_cell.angle_alpha   90.00
_cell.angle_beta   90.00
_cell.angle_gamma   90.00
#
_symmetry.space_group_name_H-M   'P 1'
#
loop_
_entity.id
_entity.type
_entity.pdbx_description
1 polymer ?
#
loop_
_entity_poly.entity_id
_entity_poly.type
_entity_poly.pdbx_seq_one_letter_code
_entity_poly.pdbx_strand_id
1 'polypeptide(L)'
;MDTTPQLQHACNRESSSGGDLDIKVFKYDSNNVAAIQNARIQRMRAEEAARRHAEELEAADRKLASQIIDKEQAIKELIALRREYDTLQTKHWALNNDFKAKCDEVTLVTGNAKTAQKELDAVRIDCETLRSSQSSLNKNLLNANDVKAKLDTQVHNLGCLLGFTLRSYTTEMEKLYPNARQENCLPLRYHNSTVLIANRDNMAMVFDNGKDSDTKIHSWKYIPGRGNQIFKLLAMDGSSPLGRYWVISRQDERRLYLPSGGPSVEIQLAPSAPGKQDYWYIGRDSASYVGSSWIIKSVEWGTYLHLEGDITKDGGRIASREPRETDNPRWAIIPAEFV
;
A
#
# COMPACT_ATOMS: atom_id res chain seq x y z
N MET A 1 9.10 -102.29 -8.33
CA MET A 1 9.16 -101.70 -6.98
C MET A 1 7.85 -102.05 -6.28
N ASP A 2 7.53 -103.33 -6.08
CA ASP A 2 8.21 -104.31 -5.19
C ASP A 2 8.38 -103.70 -3.79
N THR A 3 7.75 -104.20 -2.73
CA THR A 3 7.78 -105.60 -2.26
C THR A 3 6.61 -105.97 -1.35
N THR A 4 6.03 -107.16 -1.59
CA THR A 4 5.37 -108.07 -0.61
C THR A 4 6.43 -108.73 0.29
N PRO A 5 6.11 -109.35 1.45
CA PRO A 5 5.76 -110.80 1.49
C PRO A 5 4.72 -111.18 2.59
N GLN A 6 3.69 -112.00 2.29
CA GLN A 6 3.57 -113.48 2.30
C GLN A 6 3.06 -114.12 3.61
N LEU A 7 1.94 -114.85 3.44
CA LEU A 7 1.36 -115.87 4.32
C LEU A 7 2.28 -117.08 4.52
N GLN A 8 2.09 -117.82 5.62
CA GLN A 8 2.17 -119.29 5.59
C GLN A 8 1.31 -119.96 6.69
N HIS A 9 0.33 -120.75 6.25
CA HIS A 9 -0.33 -121.83 6.98
C HIS A 9 0.48 -123.12 6.82
N ALA A 10 0.49 -123.99 7.84
CA ALA A 10 0.52 -125.45 7.64
C ALA A 10 0.10 -126.22 8.92
N CYS A 11 -0.96 -127.02 8.77
CA CYS A 11 -1.25 -128.20 9.60
C CYS A 11 -0.21 -129.29 9.34
N ASN A 12 0.01 -130.19 10.31
CA ASN A 12 0.08 -131.63 10.01
C ASN A 12 -0.19 -132.52 11.22
N ARG A 13 -0.88 -133.61 10.90
CA ARG A 13 -1.36 -134.75 11.70
C ARG A 13 -0.74 -136.01 11.08
N GLU A 14 -0.81 -137.12 11.82
CA GLU A 14 -0.50 -138.54 11.44
C GLU A 14 0.88 -139.06 11.85
N SER A 15 1.11 -140.32 12.22
CA SER A 15 0.28 -141.46 12.64
C SER A 15 1.23 -142.56 13.18
N SER A 16 0.84 -143.13 14.33
CA SER A 16 1.05 -144.49 14.89
C SER A 16 1.93 -145.57 14.22
N SER A 17 2.67 -146.33 15.04
CA SER A 17 2.59 -147.81 15.26
C SER A 17 3.58 -148.21 16.38
N GLY A 18 3.41 -149.19 17.26
CA GLY A 18 2.39 -150.22 17.50
C GLY A 18 2.83 -151.11 18.68
N GLY A 19 1.91 -151.95 19.18
CA GLY A 19 2.15 -153.06 20.13
C GLY A 19 2.18 -152.65 21.61
N ASP A 20 1.51 -153.28 22.56
CA ASP A 20 1.00 -154.66 22.61
C ASP A 20 -0.21 -154.76 23.54
N LEU A 21 -1.08 -155.74 23.27
CA LEU A 21 -2.35 -155.99 23.93
C LEU A 21 -2.15 -156.64 25.30
N ASP A 22 -2.87 -156.16 26.32
CA ASP A 22 -3.42 -157.07 27.32
C ASP A 22 -4.81 -156.60 27.80
N ILE A 23 -5.74 -157.54 27.77
CA ILE A 23 -7.19 -157.35 27.93
C ILE A 23 -7.52 -157.44 29.42
N LYS A 24 -8.13 -156.39 30.00
CA LYS A 24 -8.96 -156.54 31.22
C LYS A 24 -10.27 -155.76 31.13
N VAL A 25 -11.31 -156.57 30.90
CA VAL A 25 -12.74 -156.47 31.20
C VAL A 25 -13.20 -155.28 32.07
N PHE A 26 -14.13 -154.52 31.48
CA PHE A 26 -15.21 -153.69 32.03
C PHE A 26 -15.26 -153.41 33.54
N LYS A 27 -15.30 -152.11 33.87
CA LYS A 27 -16.25 -151.55 34.85
C LYS A 27 -16.76 -150.17 34.38
N TYR A 28 -18.08 -150.03 34.32
CA TYR A 28 -18.80 -148.76 34.13
C TYR A 28 -18.51 -147.87 35.35
N ASP A 29 -17.79 -146.76 35.17
CA ASP A 29 -17.53 -145.78 36.22
C ASP A 29 -18.12 -144.41 35.87
N SER A 30 -18.87 -143.88 36.84
CA SER A 30 -19.62 -142.63 36.89
C SER A 30 -18.80 -141.34 36.72
N ASN A 31 -17.52 -141.44 36.36
CA ASN A 31 -16.58 -140.33 36.19
C ASN A 31 -16.65 -139.67 34.78
N ASN A 32 -17.31 -140.30 33.81
CA ASN A 32 -17.34 -139.81 32.42
C ASN A 32 -18.44 -138.76 32.15
N VAL A 33 -19.56 -138.80 32.90
CA VAL A 33 -20.63 -137.78 32.81
C VAL A 33 -20.20 -136.47 33.45
N ALA A 34 -19.48 -136.54 34.57
CA ALA A 34 -18.90 -135.37 35.24
C ALA A 34 -17.86 -134.66 34.36
N ALA A 35 -17.04 -135.42 33.62
CA ALA A 35 -16.07 -134.87 32.68
C ALA A 35 -16.74 -134.12 31.51
N ILE A 36 -17.81 -134.67 30.92
CA ILE A 36 -18.56 -134.05 29.82
C ILE A 36 -19.35 -132.81 30.31
N GLN A 37 -19.96 -132.87 31.50
CA GLN A 37 -20.62 -131.72 32.11
C GLN A 37 -19.61 -130.61 32.46
N ASN A 38 -18.45 -130.95 33.02
CA ASN A 38 -17.39 -129.99 33.28
C ASN A 38 -16.83 -129.36 32.00
N ALA A 39 -16.66 -130.12 30.92
CA ALA A 39 -16.24 -129.58 29.62
C ALA A 39 -17.31 -128.64 29.02
N ARG A 40 -18.60 -128.95 29.18
CA ARG A 40 -19.70 -128.09 28.72
C ARG A 40 -19.80 -126.81 29.54
N ILE A 41 -19.60 -126.89 30.86
CA ILE A 41 -19.53 -125.74 31.76
C ILE A 41 -18.30 -124.88 31.44
N GLN A 42 -17.14 -125.48 31.16
CA GLN A 42 -15.93 -124.76 30.73
C GLN A 42 -16.13 -124.08 29.37
N ARG A 43 -16.82 -124.72 28.42
CA ARG A 43 -17.14 -124.11 27.13
C ARG A 43 -18.11 -122.93 27.26
N MET A 44 -19.18 -123.05 28.05
CA MET A 44 -20.07 -121.91 28.32
C MET A 44 -19.33 -120.79 29.06
N ARG A 45 -18.45 -121.11 30.01
CA ARG A 45 -17.61 -120.09 30.68
C ARG A 45 -16.64 -119.42 29.72
N ALA A 46 -16.04 -120.17 28.79
CA ALA A 46 -15.14 -119.63 27.77
C ALA A 46 -15.89 -118.76 26.76
N GLU A 47 -17.11 -119.15 26.37
CA GLU A 47 -17.97 -118.40 25.46
C GLU A 47 -18.52 -117.14 26.12
N GLU A 48 -18.89 -117.19 27.40
CA GLU A 48 -19.30 -116.01 28.16
C GLU A 48 -18.12 -115.07 28.47
N ALA A 49 -16.92 -115.62 28.73
CA ALA A 49 -15.70 -114.82 28.84
C ALA A 49 -15.33 -114.15 27.51
N ALA A 50 -15.48 -114.85 26.38
CA ALA A 50 -15.29 -114.29 25.04
C ALA A 50 -16.33 -113.20 24.73
N ARG A 51 -17.60 -113.39 25.15
CA ARG A 51 -18.64 -112.38 25.00
C ARG A 51 -18.37 -111.13 25.83
N ARG A 52 -17.96 -111.29 27.10
CA ARG A 52 -17.55 -110.15 27.95
C ARG A 52 -16.35 -109.42 27.38
N HIS A 53 -15.34 -110.14 26.88
CA HIS A 53 -14.18 -109.54 26.25
C HIS A 53 -14.53 -108.80 24.94
N ALA A 54 -15.49 -109.31 24.16
CA ALA A 54 -16.00 -108.62 22.98
C ALA A 54 -16.82 -107.36 23.35
N GLU A 55 -17.65 -107.42 24.38
CA GLU A 55 -18.38 -106.27 24.93
C GLU A 55 -17.41 -105.19 25.47
N GLU A 56 -16.32 -105.59 26.13
CA GLU A 56 -15.26 -104.70 26.60
C GLU A 56 -14.50 -104.03 25.44
N LEU A 57 -14.19 -104.78 24.38
CA LEU A 57 -13.59 -104.25 23.16
C LEU A 57 -14.51 -103.25 22.45
N GLU A 58 -15.79 -103.58 22.28
CA GLU A 58 -16.75 -102.64 21.69
C GLU A 58 -16.94 -101.39 22.53
N ALA A 59 -16.95 -101.51 23.87
CA ALA A 59 -17.02 -100.36 24.75
C ALA A 59 -15.76 -99.49 24.65
N ALA A 60 -14.58 -100.11 24.53
CA ALA A 60 -13.32 -99.40 24.29
C ALA A 60 -13.32 -98.68 22.93
N ASP A 61 -13.80 -99.32 21.87
CA ASP A 61 -13.92 -98.73 20.53
C ASP A 61 -14.90 -97.55 20.49
N ARG A 62 -16.07 -97.68 21.15
CA ARG A 62 -17.03 -96.57 21.27
C ARG A 62 -16.44 -95.40 22.06
N LYS A 63 -15.69 -95.69 23.13
CA LYS A 63 -15.00 -94.65 23.92
C LYS A 63 -13.90 -93.96 23.11
N LEU A 64 -13.14 -94.72 22.32
CA LEU A 64 -12.12 -94.17 21.43
C LEU A 64 -12.75 -93.30 20.34
N ALA A 65 -13.83 -93.76 19.71
CA ALA A 65 -14.57 -92.99 18.70
C ALA A 65 -15.11 -91.67 19.26
N SER A 66 -15.70 -91.69 20.47
CA SER A 66 -16.13 -90.46 21.16
C SER A 66 -14.96 -89.50 21.40
N GLN A 67 -13.82 -90.00 21.87
CA GLN A 67 -12.63 -89.17 22.09
C GLN A 67 -12.07 -88.56 20.80
N ILE A 68 -12.17 -89.27 19.67
CA ILE A 68 -11.77 -88.75 18.37
C ILE A 68 -12.67 -87.58 17.97
N ILE A 69 -14.00 -87.73 18.11
CA ILE A 69 -14.97 -86.67 17.79
C ILE A 69 -14.73 -85.43 18.66
N ASP A 70 -14.53 -85.60 19.97
CA ASP A 70 -14.26 -84.48 20.89
C ASP A 70 -12.95 -83.76 20.53
N LYS A 71 -11.91 -84.53 20.18
CA LYS A 71 -10.62 -83.96 19.73
C LYS A 71 -10.75 -83.23 18.39
N GLU A 72 -11.50 -83.77 17.44
CA GLU A 72 -11.76 -83.11 16.16
C GLU A 72 -12.52 -81.79 16.35
N GLN A 73 -13.49 -81.76 17.25
CA GLN A 73 -14.21 -80.53 17.60
C GLN A 73 -13.28 -79.51 18.26
N ALA A 74 -12.44 -79.92 19.21
CA ALA A 74 -11.44 -79.06 19.83
C ALA A 74 -10.43 -78.50 18.81
N ILE A 75 -10.02 -79.30 17.82
CA ILE A 75 -9.14 -78.85 16.74
C ILE A 75 -9.83 -77.77 15.89
N LYS A 76 -11.11 -77.93 15.55
CA LYS A 76 -11.87 -76.92 14.79
C LYS A 76 -11.94 -75.59 15.55
N GLU A 77 -12.18 -75.64 16.86
CA GLU A 77 -12.20 -74.45 17.72
C GLU A 77 -10.83 -73.77 17.80
N LEU A 78 -9.75 -74.55 17.95
CA LEU A 78 -8.39 -74.00 17.93
C LEU A 78 -8.04 -73.34 16.58
N ILE A 79 -8.48 -73.91 15.45
CA ILE A 79 -8.30 -73.30 14.13
C ILE A 79 -9.09 -71.99 14.03
N ALA A 80 -10.32 -71.95 14.55
CA ALA A 80 -11.14 -70.73 14.56
C ALA A 80 -10.49 -69.62 15.41
N LEU A 81 -10.07 -69.95 16.63
CA LEU A 81 -9.36 -69.03 17.52
C LEU A 81 -8.07 -68.50 16.90
N ARG A 82 -7.32 -69.36 16.19
CA ARG A 82 -6.11 -68.92 15.49
C ARG A 82 -6.42 -67.90 14.40
N ARG A 83 -7.49 -68.10 13.61
CA ARG A 83 -7.91 -67.14 12.59
C ARG A 83 -8.35 -65.81 13.18
N GLU A 84 -9.05 -65.84 14.31
CA GLU A 84 -9.43 -64.63 15.05
C GLU A 84 -8.20 -63.89 15.57
N TYR A 85 -7.23 -64.62 16.12
CA TYR A 85 -5.96 -64.06 16.58
C TYR A 85 -5.19 -63.38 15.44
N ASP A 86 -5.03 -64.05 14.30
CA ASP A 86 -4.32 -63.48 13.15
C ASP A 86 -5.05 -62.21 12.62
N THR A 87 -6.39 -62.21 12.63
CA THR A 87 -7.21 -61.05 12.27
C THR A 87 -7.01 -59.89 13.26
N LEU A 88 -7.01 -60.19 14.56
CA LEU A 88 -6.81 -59.20 15.61
C LEU A 88 -5.41 -58.60 15.54
N GLN A 89 -4.39 -59.42 15.28
CA GLN A 89 -3.01 -58.99 15.10
C GLN A 89 -2.88 -58.03 13.91
N THR A 90 -3.54 -58.33 12.80
CA THR A 90 -3.57 -57.46 11.61
C THR A 90 -4.25 -56.12 11.91
N LYS A 91 -5.39 -56.15 12.60
CA LYS A 91 -6.10 -54.92 13.03
C LYS A 91 -5.24 -54.08 13.99
N HIS A 92 -4.57 -54.71 14.94
CA HIS A 92 -3.69 -54.04 15.88
C HIS A 92 -2.52 -53.35 15.15
N TRP A 93 -1.90 -54.04 14.18
CA TRP A 93 -0.83 -53.45 13.38
C TRP A 93 -1.31 -52.25 12.55
N ALA A 94 -2.48 -52.36 11.91
CA ALA A 94 -3.08 -51.25 11.16
C ALA A 94 -3.38 -50.04 12.05
N LEU A 95 -3.98 -50.26 13.23
CA LEU A 95 -4.26 -49.21 14.20
C LEU A 95 -2.99 -48.52 14.70
N ASN A 96 -1.93 -49.28 14.95
CA ASN A 96 -0.66 -48.72 15.42
C ASN A 96 0.00 -47.84 14.34
N ASN A 97 -0.12 -48.22 13.06
CA ASN A 97 0.36 -47.39 11.95
C ASN A 97 -0.46 -46.11 11.78
N ASP A 98 -1.79 -46.18 11.91
CA ASP A 98 -2.66 -45.01 11.85
C ASP A 98 -2.38 -44.04 13.02
N PHE A 99 -2.21 -44.59 14.23
CA PHE A 99 -1.81 -43.81 15.39
C PHE A 99 -0.48 -43.09 15.18
N LYS A 100 0.53 -43.79 14.62
CA LYS A 100 1.81 -43.17 14.28
C LYS A 100 1.65 -42.03 13.27
N ALA A 101 0.89 -42.25 12.19
CA ALA A 101 0.62 -41.22 11.19
C ALA A 101 -0.06 -39.99 11.82
N LYS A 102 -0.99 -40.20 12.75
CA LYS A 102 -1.64 -39.11 13.50
C LYS A 102 -0.68 -38.38 14.43
N CYS A 103 0.24 -39.07 15.09
CA CYS A 103 1.29 -38.42 15.88
C CYS A 103 2.21 -37.54 15.01
N ASP A 104 2.58 -38.01 13.82
CA ASP A 104 3.39 -37.25 12.88
C ASP A 104 2.64 -35.99 12.40
N GLU A 105 1.34 -36.12 12.09
CA GLU A 105 0.47 -35.00 11.73
C GLU A 105 0.36 -33.94 12.85
N VAL A 106 0.12 -34.37 14.09
CA VAL A 106 0.06 -33.47 15.25
C VAL A 106 1.40 -32.74 15.46
N THR A 107 2.51 -33.44 15.26
CA THR A 107 3.85 -32.84 15.37
C THR A 107 4.06 -31.76 14.32
N LEU A 108 3.66 -32.02 13.08
CA LEU A 108 3.72 -31.05 11.98
C LEU A 108 2.85 -29.82 12.26
N VAL A 109 1.59 -30.03 12.67
CA VAL A 109 0.66 -28.94 13.01
C VAL A 109 1.21 -28.08 14.15
N THR A 110 1.80 -28.71 15.17
CA THR A 110 2.43 -28.01 16.29
C THR A 110 3.63 -27.16 15.82
N GLY A 111 4.43 -27.68 14.89
CA GLY A 111 5.52 -26.94 14.25
C GLY A 111 5.01 -25.70 13.51
N ASN A 112 3.99 -25.88 12.67
CA ASN A 112 3.38 -24.78 11.91
C ASN A 112 2.76 -23.72 12.83
N ALA A 113 2.09 -24.13 13.91
CA ALA A 113 1.52 -23.21 14.89
C ALA A 113 2.60 -22.36 15.58
N LYS A 114 3.77 -22.93 15.90
CA LYS A 114 4.90 -22.19 16.45
C LYS A 114 5.48 -21.17 15.46
N THR A 115 5.56 -21.52 14.18
CA THR A 115 6.00 -20.58 13.13
C THR A 115 5.01 -19.43 12.98
N ALA A 116 3.71 -19.73 12.87
CA ALA A 116 2.66 -18.71 12.78
C ALA A 116 2.64 -17.78 14.00
N GLN A 117 2.90 -18.31 15.20
CA GLN A 117 3.01 -17.49 16.41
C GLN A 117 4.17 -16.49 16.33
N LYS A 118 5.35 -16.92 15.84
CA LYS A 118 6.50 -16.01 15.66
C LYS A 118 6.21 -14.92 14.63
N GLU A 119 5.52 -15.25 13.55
CA GLU A 119 5.11 -14.28 12.53
C GLU A 119 4.11 -13.27 13.10
N LEU A 120 3.15 -13.72 13.91
CA LEU A 120 2.21 -12.83 14.61
C LEU A 120 2.93 -11.88 15.58
N ASP A 121 3.90 -12.38 16.33
CA ASP A 121 4.69 -11.56 17.25
C ASP A 121 5.52 -10.51 16.49
N ALA A 122 6.08 -10.85 15.33
CA ALA A 122 6.78 -9.91 14.47
C ALA A 122 5.85 -8.82 13.92
N VAL A 123 4.69 -9.20 13.38
CA VAL A 123 3.66 -8.26 12.89
C VAL A 123 3.21 -7.30 13.99
N ARG A 124 3.08 -7.79 15.23
CA ARG A 124 2.73 -6.95 16.38
C ARG A 124 3.78 -5.87 16.63
N ILE A 125 5.07 -6.22 16.62
CA ILE A 125 6.18 -5.28 16.80
C ILE A 125 6.18 -4.22 15.69
N ASP A 126 5.94 -4.63 14.44
CA ASP A 126 5.85 -3.70 13.31
C ASP A 126 4.68 -2.71 13.48
N CYS A 127 3.53 -3.19 13.95
CA CYS A 127 2.38 -2.35 14.23
C CYS A 127 2.65 -1.32 15.35
N GLU A 128 3.35 -1.71 16.41
CA GLU A 128 3.76 -0.81 17.49
C GLU A 128 4.75 0.25 17.01
N THR A 129 5.66 -0.12 16.12
CA THR A 129 6.61 0.80 15.47
C THR A 129 5.89 1.80 14.57
N LEU A 130 4.98 1.32 13.70
CA LEU A 130 4.17 2.18 12.82
C LEU A 130 3.32 3.16 13.63
N ARG A 131 2.71 2.71 14.72
CA ARG A 131 1.91 3.57 15.61
C ARG A 131 2.75 4.69 16.23
N SER A 132 3.98 4.36 16.65
CA SER A 132 4.92 5.34 17.20
C SER A 132 5.34 6.38 16.15
N SER A 133 5.66 5.93 14.93
CA SER A 133 5.98 6.82 13.80
C SER A 133 4.80 7.72 13.42
N GLN A 134 3.57 7.19 13.39
CA GLN A 134 2.37 7.97 13.09
C GLN A 134 2.12 9.07 14.14
N SER A 135 2.32 8.76 15.43
CA SER A 135 2.22 9.75 16.51
C SER A 135 3.22 10.91 16.34
N SER A 136 4.48 10.58 16.02
CA SER A 136 5.52 11.58 15.73
C SER A 136 5.16 12.47 14.53
N LEU A 137 4.68 11.86 13.45
CA LEU A 137 4.27 12.58 12.25
C LEU A 137 3.10 13.54 12.52
N ASN A 138 2.11 13.12 13.32
CA ASN A 138 1.00 13.97 13.73
C ASN A 138 1.48 15.18 14.56
N LYS A 139 2.44 14.98 15.46
CA LYS A 139 3.04 16.09 16.23
C LYS A 139 3.77 17.09 15.33
N ASN A 140 4.52 16.59 14.34
CA ASN A 140 5.21 17.44 13.38
C ASN A 140 4.23 18.24 12.51
N LEU A 141 3.12 17.63 12.09
CA LEU A 141 2.07 18.31 11.33
C LEU A 141 1.40 19.42 12.14
N LEU A 142 1.13 19.18 13.42
CA LEU A 142 0.57 20.20 14.31
C LEU A 142 1.52 21.40 14.44
N ASN A 143 2.81 21.14 14.69
CA ASN A 143 3.83 22.19 14.77
C ASN A 143 3.93 23.00 13.45
N ALA A 144 3.87 22.32 12.30
CA ALA A 144 3.92 22.98 11.00
C ALA A 144 2.71 23.89 10.77
N ASN A 145 1.51 23.47 11.18
CA ASN A 145 0.30 24.27 11.10
C ASN A 145 0.38 25.52 12.00
N ASP A 146 0.92 25.39 13.21
CA ASP A 146 1.14 26.54 14.10
C ASP A 146 2.12 27.56 13.50
N VAL A 147 3.21 27.08 12.88
CA VAL A 147 4.17 27.94 12.18
C VAL A 147 3.51 28.64 10.99
N LYS A 148 2.72 27.92 10.21
CA LYS A 148 1.98 28.50 9.08
C LYS A 148 1.02 29.61 9.54
N ALA A 149 0.23 29.38 10.59
CA ALA A 149 -0.69 30.39 11.12
C ALA A 149 0.04 31.66 11.59
N LYS A 150 1.20 31.53 12.21
CA LYS A 150 2.06 32.67 12.59
C LYS A 150 2.56 33.43 11.36
N LEU A 151 3.00 32.71 10.33
CA LEU A 151 3.49 33.31 9.09
C LEU A 151 2.36 34.05 8.35
N ASP A 152 1.18 33.45 8.24
CA ASP A 152 0.00 34.08 7.62
C ASP A 152 -0.37 35.38 8.34
N THR A 153 -0.30 35.40 9.67
CA THR A 153 -0.51 36.60 10.49
C THR A 153 0.55 37.67 10.21
N GLN A 154 1.82 37.28 10.10
CA GLN A 154 2.90 38.22 9.77
C GLN A 154 2.74 38.83 8.38
N VAL A 155 2.39 38.01 7.37
CA VAL A 155 2.12 38.46 6.00
C VAL A 155 0.95 39.44 5.98
N HIS A 156 -0.14 39.15 6.70
CA HIS A 156 -1.28 40.04 6.81
C HIS A 156 -0.88 41.39 7.44
N ASN A 157 -0.12 41.37 8.55
CA ASN A 157 0.34 42.58 9.23
C ASN A 157 1.25 43.44 8.32
N LEU A 158 2.16 42.81 7.58
CA LEU A 158 2.99 43.49 6.59
C LEU A 158 2.16 44.14 5.48
N GLY A 159 1.14 43.43 4.97
CA GLY A 159 0.20 43.98 4.00
C GLY A 159 -0.57 45.19 4.53
N CYS A 160 -1.03 45.14 5.78
CA CYS A 160 -1.68 46.27 6.45
C CYS A 160 -0.76 47.47 6.62
N LEU A 161 0.49 47.24 7.05
CA LEU A 161 1.51 48.29 7.22
C LEU A 161 1.83 48.96 5.88
N LEU A 162 2.09 48.17 4.83
CA LEU A 162 2.35 48.68 3.49
C LEU A 162 1.18 49.53 2.98
N GLY A 163 -0.06 49.02 3.14
CA GLY A 163 -1.26 49.76 2.77
C GLY A 163 -1.42 51.06 3.55
N PHE A 164 -1.09 51.09 4.84
CA PHE A 164 -1.10 52.30 5.66
C PHE A 164 -0.03 53.31 5.20
N THR A 165 1.21 52.86 4.96
CA THR A 165 2.32 53.72 4.51
C THR A 165 2.02 54.33 3.16
N LEU A 166 1.55 53.53 2.19
CA LEU A 166 1.19 54.02 0.86
C LEU A 166 0.05 55.04 0.93
N ARG A 167 -1.01 54.76 1.72
CA ARG A 167 -2.10 55.71 1.95
C ARG A 167 -1.62 57.02 2.57
N SER A 168 -0.80 56.93 3.61
CA SER A 168 -0.25 58.10 4.29
C SER A 168 0.60 58.96 3.36
N TYR A 169 1.44 58.32 2.53
CA TYR A 169 2.24 59.00 1.51
C TYR A 169 1.36 59.67 0.45
N THR A 170 0.30 59.00 -0.02
CA THR A 170 -0.66 59.63 -0.95
C THR A 170 -1.40 60.80 -0.34
N THR A 171 -1.80 60.73 0.95
CA THR A 171 -2.49 61.83 1.64
C THR A 171 -1.55 63.00 1.92
N GLU A 172 -0.28 62.75 2.20
CA GLU A 172 0.71 63.81 2.33
C GLU A 172 0.96 64.51 0.99
N MET A 173 1.02 63.75 -0.11
CA MET A 173 1.06 64.27 -1.47
C MET A 173 -0.16 65.12 -1.85
N GLU A 174 -1.34 64.81 -1.32
CA GLU A 174 -2.58 65.58 -1.52
C GLU A 174 -2.54 66.95 -0.82
N LYS A 175 -1.86 67.06 0.33
CA LYS A 175 -1.81 68.29 1.13
C LYS A 175 -0.88 69.36 0.58
N LEU A 176 0.01 69.03 -0.35
CA LEU A 176 1.14 69.89 -0.65
C LEU A 176 0.83 71.15 -1.49
N TYR A 177 -0.29 71.30 -2.21
CA TYR A 177 -0.52 72.52 -3.02
C TYR A 177 -1.99 72.92 -3.27
N PRO A 178 -2.40 74.18 -2.97
CA PRO A 178 -3.73 74.73 -3.31
C PRO A 178 -3.98 75.00 -4.81
N ASN A 179 -2.93 75.08 -5.64
CA ASN A 179 -3.03 75.41 -7.08
C ASN A 179 -2.92 74.18 -8.00
N ALA A 180 -3.31 73.00 -7.51
CA ALA A 180 -2.97 71.67 -8.03
C ALA A 180 -3.65 71.22 -9.34
N ARG A 181 -3.98 72.13 -10.27
CA ARG A 181 -4.57 71.80 -11.59
C ARG A 181 -3.62 72.09 -12.76
N GLN A 182 -2.36 71.72 -12.61
CA GLN A 182 -1.34 71.94 -13.64
C GLN A 182 -0.90 70.60 -14.23
N GLU A 183 -0.96 70.49 -15.56
CA GLU A 183 -0.58 69.28 -16.30
C GLU A 183 0.93 68.96 -16.22
N ASN A 184 1.73 69.86 -15.63
CA ASN A 184 3.18 69.73 -15.49
C ASN A 184 3.69 70.32 -14.16
N CYS A 185 3.41 69.64 -13.05
CA CYS A 185 3.71 70.14 -11.70
C CYS A 185 4.31 69.08 -10.77
N LEU A 186 4.92 68.02 -11.30
CA LEU A 186 5.68 67.08 -10.47
C LEU A 186 6.79 67.85 -9.72
N PRO A 187 6.92 67.70 -8.39
CA PRO A 187 7.91 68.44 -7.62
C PRO A 187 9.35 68.15 -8.03
N LEU A 188 10.22 69.16 -7.98
CA LEU A 188 11.63 69.02 -8.38
C LEU A 188 12.42 68.01 -7.51
N ARG A 189 11.94 67.65 -6.32
CA ARG A 189 12.55 66.60 -5.49
C ARG A 189 12.61 65.23 -6.19
N TYR A 190 11.83 65.02 -7.25
CA TYR A 190 11.87 63.83 -8.09
C TYR A 190 12.98 63.87 -9.17
N HIS A 191 13.65 65.01 -9.35
CA HIS A 191 14.78 65.12 -10.28
C HIS A 191 15.91 64.20 -9.83
N ASN A 192 16.40 63.37 -10.74
CA ASN A 192 17.43 62.36 -10.52
C ASN A 192 17.02 61.23 -9.54
N SER A 193 15.74 61.13 -9.17
CA SER A 193 15.23 60.08 -8.29
C SER A 193 14.89 58.80 -9.07
N THR A 194 15.08 57.66 -8.42
CA THR A 194 14.54 56.38 -8.86
C THR A 194 13.13 56.17 -8.30
N VAL A 195 12.21 55.73 -9.14
CA VAL A 195 10.79 55.62 -8.85
C VAL A 195 10.19 54.32 -9.40
N LEU A 196 9.14 53.86 -8.74
CA LEU A 196 8.15 52.93 -9.26
C LEU A 196 6.96 53.74 -9.79
N ILE A 197 6.49 53.43 -11.00
CA ILE A 197 5.30 54.05 -11.59
C ILE A 197 4.18 53.00 -11.57
N ALA A 198 3.23 53.17 -10.64
CA ALA A 198 2.14 52.23 -10.40
C ALA A 198 0.82 52.78 -10.94
N ASN A 199 -0.03 51.91 -11.48
CA ASN A 199 -1.40 52.32 -11.81
C ASN A 199 -2.14 52.62 -10.51
N ARG A 200 -2.86 53.75 -10.43
CA ARG A 200 -3.53 54.14 -9.19
C ARG A 200 -4.71 53.22 -8.86
N ASP A 201 -5.52 52.89 -9.85
CA ASP A 201 -6.74 52.13 -9.65
C ASP A 201 -6.43 50.64 -9.40
N ASN A 202 -5.27 50.18 -9.85
CA ASN A 202 -4.70 48.88 -9.52
C ASN A 202 -3.21 48.99 -9.14
N MET A 203 -2.93 49.35 -7.89
CA MET A 203 -1.56 49.55 -7.37
C MET A 203 -0.66 48.31 -7.41
N ALA A 204 -1.22 47.11 -7.66
CA ALA A 204 -0.41 45.92 -7.88
C ALA A 204 0.29 45.93 -9.25
N MET A 205 -0.16 46.78 -10.17
CA MET A 205 0.30 46.86 -11.56
C MET A 205 1.22 48.07 -11.78
N VAL A 206 2.45 47.81 -12.23
CA VAL A 206 3.52 48.79 -12.36
C VAL A 206 4.08 48.80 -13.77
N PHE A 207 4.76 49.87 -14.17
CA PHE A 207 5.56 49.87 -15.39
C PHE A 207 6.62 48.76 -15.29
N ASP A 208 6.75 47.97 -16.35
CA ASP A 208 7.71 46.88 -16.45
C ASP A 208 8.25 46.85 -17.89
N ASN A 209 9.56 46.72 -18.03
CA ASN A 209 10.20 46.62 -19.34
C ASN A 209 10.69 45.20 -19.70
N GLY A 210 10.53 44.21 -18.81
CA GLY A 210 11.15 42.88 -18.96
C GLY A 210 10.38 41.89 -19.85
N LYS A 211 9.38 42.36 -20.60
CA LYS A 211 8.64 41.59 -21.61
C LYS A 211 9.00 42.15 -22.99
N ASP A 212 8.84 41.34 -24.03
CA ASP A 212 9.12 41.73 -25.42
C ASP A 212 10.57 42.17 -25.69
N SER A 213 11.53 41.34 -25.26
CA SER A 213 12.97 41.53 -25.50
C SER A 213 13.51 42.89 -25.04
N ASP A 214 12.95 43.45 -23.96
CA ASP A 214 13.36 44.75 -23.43
C ASP A 214 13.20 45.91 -24.43
N THR A 215 12.16 45.87 -25.26
CA THR A 215 11.89 46.94 -26.25
C THR A 215 10.66 47.79 -25.93
N LYS A 216 9.70 47.23 -25.18
CA LYS A 216 8.41 47.86 -24.86
C LYS A 216 8.22 48.00 -23.35
N ILE A 217 7.42 49.00 -22.96
CA ILE A 217 6.93 49.11 -21.60
C ILE A 217 5.51 48.58 -21.55
N HIS A 218 5.26 47.70 -20.60
CA HIS A 218 3.95 47.14 -20.31
C HIS A 218 3.67 47.28 -18.82
N SER A 219 2.48 46.85 -18.41
CA SER A 219 2.10 46.82 -17.02
C SER A 219 2.22 45.39 -16.50
N TRP A 220 2.92 45.20 -15.39
CA TRP A 220 3.07 43.89 -14.75
C TRP A 220 2.87 43.98 -13.24
N LYS A 221 2.66 42.83 -12.60
CA LYS A 221 2.59 42.76 -11.14
C LYS A 221 3.92 43.21 -10.53
N TYR A 222 3.87 44.04 -9.49
CA TYR A 222 5.08 44.41 -8.73
C TYR A 222 5.79 43.17 -8.17
N ILE A 223 7.10 43.07 -8.42
CA ILE A 223 7.99 42.03 -7.91
C ILE A 223 9.15 42.74 -7.19
N PRO A 224 9.28 42.57 -5.86
CA PRO A 224 10.36 43.19 -5.10
C PRO A 224 11.75 42.86 -5.64
N GLY A 225 12.61 43.88 -5.74
CA GLY A 225 13.99 43.74 -6.22
C GLY A 225 14.16 43.61 -7.73
N ARG A 226 13.08 43.65 -8.53
CA ARG A 226 13.16 43.53 -9.99
C ARG A 226 13.51 44.88 -10.63
N GLY A 227 14.76 45.04 -11.07
CA GLY A 227 15.27 46.32 -11.58
C GLY A 227 14.58 46.85 -12.85
N ASN A 228 13.94 46.00 -13.64
CA ASN A 228 13.15 46.36 -14.83
C ASN A 228 11.81 47.05 -14.52
N GLN A 229 11.45 47.17 -13.23
CA GLN A 229 10.28 47.89 -12.74
C GLN A 229 10.66 49.25 -12.11
N ILE A 230 11.96 49.56 -12.05
CA ILE A 230 12.47 50.79 -11.45
C ILE A 230 12.96 51.73 -12.55
N PHE A 231 12.46 52.96 -12.51
CA PHE A 231 12.76 53.99 -13.50
C PHE A 231 13.41 55.19 -12.83
N LYS A 232 14.14 55.99 -13.60
CA LYS A 232 14.76 57.23 -13.17
C LYS A 232 14.02 58.39 -13.82
N LEU A 233 13.75 59.43 -13.02
CA LEU A 233 13.15 60.67 -13.51
C LEU A 233 14.22 61.74 -13.64
N LEU A 234 14.33 62.34 -14.82
CA LEU A 234 15.22 63.47 -15.05
C LEU A 234 14.40 64.68 -15.49
N ALA A 235 14.50 65.75 -14.72
CA ALA A 235 13.84 67.01 -15.01
C ALA A 235 14.75 67.86 -15.92
N MET A 236 14.24 68.31 -17.05
CA MET A 236 14.98 69.01 -18.11
C MET A 236 14.35 70.37 -18.37
N ASP A 237 15.13 71.43 -18.27
CA ASP A 237 14.62 72.78 -18.52
C ASP A 237 14.26 72.95 -20.00
N GLY A 238 13.03 73.40 -20.24
CA GLY A 238 12.46 73.49 -21.58
C GLY A 238 12.09 74.93 -21.95
N SER A 239 12.05 75.19 -23.26
CA SER A 239 11.57 76.45 -23.82
C SER A 239 10.04 76.52 -23.97
N SER A 240 9.30 75.59 -23.34
CA SER A 240 7.83 75.50 -23.46
C SER A 240 7.12 76.51 -22.56
N PRO A 241 5.91 77.00 -22.91
CA PRO A 241 5.07 77.79 -22.01
C PRO A 241 4.73 77.08 -20.69
N LEU A 242 4.71 75.74 -20.70
CA LEU A 242 4.52 74.91 -19.50
C LEU A 242 5.83 74.68 -18.71
N GLY A 243 6.93 75.27 -19.16
CA GLY A 243 8.25 75.21 -18.53
C GLY A 243 8.99 73.90 -18.81
N ARG A 244 9.39 73.23 -17.72
CA ARG A 244 10.24 72.04 -17.67
C ARG A 244 9.55 70.81 -18.31
N TYR A 245 10.30 69.83 -18.79
CA TYR A 245 9.75 68.51 -19.11
C TYR A 245 10.51 67.41 -18.36
N TRP A 246 9.89 66.23 -18.28
CA TRP A 246 10.46 65.06 -17.62
C TRP A 246 10.89 64.03 -18.66
N VAL A 247 12.02 63.40 -18.40
CA VAL A 247 12.46 62.19 -19.08
C VAL A 247 12.32 61.05 -18.09
N ILE A 248 11.66 59.97 -18.53
CA ILE A 248 11.58 58.72 -17.79
C ILE A 248 12.57 57.76 -18.44
N SER A 249 13.54 57.25 -17.69
CA SER A 249 14.53 56.31 -18.21
C SER A 249 14.62 55.07 -17.34
N ARG A 250 15.17 53.99 -17.90
CA ARG A 250 15.68 52.87 -17.13
C ARG A 250 16.94 53.27 -16.36
N GLN A 251 17.40 52.36 -15.50
CA GLN A 251 18.69 52.49 -14.82
C GLN A 251 19.88 52.47 -15.77
N ASP A 252 19.76 51.85 -16.94
CA ASP A 252 20.77 51.86 -18.02
C ASP A 252 20.65 53.09 -18.95
N GLU A 253 19.93 54.11 -18.52
CA GLU A 253 19.72 55.40 -19.18
C GLU A 253 18.96 55.34 -20.51
N ARG A 254 18.47 54.17 -20.94
CA ARG A 254 17.54 54.07 -22.06
C ARG A 254 16.20 54.71 -21.69
N ARG A 255 15.74 55.65 -22.52
CA ARG A 255 14.58 56.51 -22.24
C ARG A 255 13.31 55.90 -22.77
N LEU A 256 12.19 56.20 -22.12
CA LEU A 256 10.87 55.89 -22.61
C LEU A 256 10.48 56.93 -23.65
N TYR A 257 10.00 56.48 -24.80
CA TYR A 257 9.50 57.35 -25.87
C TYR A 257 8.19 56.82 -26.46
N LEU A 258 7.42 57.72 -27.06
CA LEU A 258 6.20 57.39 -27.80
C LEU A 258 6.45 57.59 -29.31
N PRO A 259 6.49 56.50 -30.11
CA PRO A 259 6.99 56.56 -31.48
C PRO A 259 6.11 57.35 -32.45
N SER A 260 4.81 57.45 -32.18
CA SER A 260 3.85 58.17 -33.02
C SER A 260 2.71 58.75 -32.19
N GLY A 261 2.02 59.76 -32.74
CA GLY A 261 0.78 60.27 -32.18
C GLY A 261 -0.42 59.35 -32.44
N GLY A 262 -1.55 59.68 -31.82
CA GLY A 262 -2.81 58.93 -31.92
C GLY A 262 -3.07 58.02 -30.72
N PRO A 263 -4.27 57.42 -30.62
CA PRO A 263 -4.62 56.50 -29.54
C PRO A 263 -4.00 55.11 -29.72
N SER A 264 -3.86 54.37 -28.63
CA SER A 264 -3.42 52.97 -28.56
C SER A 264 -2.00 52.72 -29.11
N VAL A 265 -1.12 53.74 -29.08
CA VAL A 265 0.30 53.62 -29.41
C VAL A 265 1.08 53.19 -28.16
N GLU A 266 1.86 52.13 -28.24
CA GLU A 266 2.63 51.61 -27.11
C GLU A 266 3.89 52.43 -26.83
N ILE A 267 4.25 52.49 -25.55
CA ILE A 267 5.51 53.08 -25.10
C ILE A 267 6.65 52.10 -25.39
N GLN A 268 7.75 52.63 -25.90
CA GLN A 268 8.94 51.86 -26.24
C GLN A 268 10.18 52.47 -25.59
N LEU A 269 11.31 51.76 -25.69
CA LEU A 269 12.62 52.29 -25.33
C LEU A 269 13.29 52.95 -26.53
N ALA A 270 13.76 54.17 -26.34
CA ALA A 270 14.27 55.04 -27.40
C ALA A 270 15.46 54.40 -28.13
N PRO A 271 15.41 54.32 -29.48
CA PRO A 271 16.49 53.72 -30.27
C PRO A 271 17.65 54.68 -30.55
N SER A 272 17.47 56.00 -30.35
CA SER A 272 18.38 57.05 -30.82
C SER A 272 18.58 58.18 -29.81
N ALA A 273 19.20 59.29 -30.22
CA ALA A 273 19.37 60.49 -29.41
C ALA A 273 18.02 61.09 -28.93
N PRO A 274 17.99 61.84 -27.81
CA PRO A 274 16.75 62.38 -27.25
C PRO A 274 16.04 63.32 -28.23
N GLY A 275 14.73 63.12 -28.38
CA GLY A 275 13.82 64.02 -29.08
C GLY A 275 12.61 64.36 -28.23
N LYS A 276 11.71 65.19 -28.77
CA LYS A 276 10.46 65.57 -28.08
C LYS A 276 9.55 64.38 -27.75
N GLN A 277 9.70 63.27 -28.47
CA GLN A 277 8.99 62.00 -28.23
C GLN A 277 9.39 61.33 -26.91
N ASP A 278 10.56 61.66 -26.35
CA ASP A 278 11.05 61.18 -25.04
C ASP A 278 10.57 62.04 -23.87
N TYR A 279 9.92 63.17 -24.15
CA TYR A 279 9.59 64.18 -23.15
C TYR A 279 8.15 64.04 -22.66
N TRP A 280 7.99 64.18 -21.36
CA TRP A 280 6.74 63.97 -20.65
C TRP A 280 6.40 65.17 -19.78
N TYR A 281 5.16 65.62 -19.84
CA TYR A 281 4.57 66.44 -18.79
C TYR A 281 3.98 65.52 -17.72
N ILE A 282 4.41 65.72 -16.48
CA ILE A 282 3.92 64.97 -15.33
C ILE A 282 3.30 65.96 -14.36
N GLY A 283 2.01 65.80 -14.13
CA GLY A 283 1.24 66.75 -13.34
C GLY A 283 -0.06 66.17 -12.84
N ARG A 284 -0.96 67.04 -12.40
CA ARG A 284 -2.27 66.65 -11.89
C ARG A 284 -3.31 66.83 -13.00
N ASP A 285 -4.27 65.92 -13.04
CA ASP A 285 -5.40 66.00 -13.96
C ASP A 285 -6.20 67.28 -13.67
N SER A 286 -6.22 68.21 -14.62
CA SER A 286 -6.88 69.52 -14.50
C SER A 286 -8.39 69.39 -14.31
N ALA A 287 -8.98 68.26 -14.72
CA ALA A 287 -10.39 67.94 -14.61
C ALA A 287 -10.78 67.23 -13.30
N SER A 288 -9.82 66.74 -12.51
CA SER A 288 -10.11 65.93 -11.31
C SER A 288 -9.79 66.68 -10.02
N TYR A 289 -10.74 66.65 -9.08
CA TYR A 289 -10.54 67.18 -7.72
C TYR A 289 -9.69 66.26 -6.82
N VAL A 290 -9.32 65.08 -7.32
CA VAL A 290 -8.65 64.05 -6.52
C VAL A 290 -7.13 64.18 -6.63
N GLY A 291 -6.53 64.88 -5.68
CA GLY A 291 -5.11 65.28 -5.65
C GLY A 291 -4.07 64.17 -5.43
N SER A 292 -4.42 62.88 -5.55
CA SER A 292 -3.53 61.73 -5.25
C SER A 292 -3.00 60.96 -6.46
N SER A 293 -3.27 61.41 -7.70
CA SER A 293 -2.72 60.81 -8.92
C SER A 293 -1.94 61.79 -9.78
N TRP A 294 -1.02 61.23 -10.55
CA TRP A 294 -0.31 61.89 -11.62
C TRP A 294 -0.89 61.46 -12.97
N ILE A 295 -0.99 62.41 -13.88
CA ILE A 295 -1.14 62.17 -15.31
C ILE A 295 0.26 62.23 -15.94
N ILE A 296 0.51 61.38 -16.93
CA ILE A 296 1.74 61.41 -17.72
C ILE A 296 1.34 61.66 -19.17
N LYS A 297 1.71 62.83 -19.69
CA LYS A 297 1.31 63.33 -21.01
C LYS A 297 2.53 63.47 -21.91
N SER A 298 2.46 62.96 -23.13
CA SER A 298 3.51 63.15 -24.13
C SER A 298 3.60 64.62 -24.53
N VAL A 299 4.81 65.18 -24.55
CA VAL A 299 5.05 66.57 -24.97
C VAL A 299 4.84 66.74 -26.47
N GLU A 300 5.33 65.80 -27.28
CA GLU A 300 5.21 65.87 -28.75
C GLU A 300 3.76 65.68 -29.21
N TRP A 301 3.07 64.69 -28.64
CA TRP A 301 1.78 64.24 -29.17
C TRP A 301 0.57 64.71 -28.37
N GLY A 302 0.77 65.23 -27.15
CA GLY A 302 -0.32 65.68 -26.28
C GLY A 302 -1.22 64.57 -25.73
N THR A 303 -0.91 63.30 -25.98
CA THR A 303 -1.65 62.12 -25.50
C THR A 303 -1.22 61.68 -24.11
N TYR A 304 -2.13 61.06 -23.35
CA TYR A 304 -1.87 60.51 -22.02
C TYR A 304 -1.48 59.04 -22.05
N LEU A 305 -0.61 58.61 -21.14
CA LEU A 305 -0.33 57.20 -20.94
C LEU A 305 -1.45 56.54 -20.13
N HIS A 306 -1.98 55.43 -20.61
CA HIS A 306 -3.05 54.68 -19.97
C HIS A 306 -2.79 53.18 -19.98
N LEU A 307 -3.36 52.48 -19.00
CA LEU A 307 -3.47 51.03 -19.01
C LEU A 307 -4.68 50.66 -19.88
N GLU A 308 -4.43 49.95 -20.98
CA GLU A 308 -5.45 49.56 -21.96
C GLU A 308 -5.95 48.13 -21.68
N GLY A 309 -7.27 47.96 -21.68
CA GLY A 309 -7.95 46.66 -21.55
C GLY A 309 -7.98 46.08 -20.13
N ASP A 310 -8.52 44.86 -20.03
CA ASP A 310 -8.54 44.10 -18.79
C ASP A 310 -7.14 43.55 -18.46
N ILE A 311 -6.78 43.61 -17.18
CA ILE A 311 -5.51 43.06 -16.70
C ILE A 311 -5.58 41.54 -16.76
N THR A 312 -4.77 40.93 -17.62
CA THR A 312 -4.65 39.47 -17.70
C THR A 312 -3.60 38.95 -16.72
N LYS A 313 -3.49 37.63 -16.59
CA LYS A 313 -2.37 36.99 -15.87
C LYS A 313 -1.01 37.38 -16.46
N ASP A 314 -0.98 37.81 -17.72
CA ASP A 314 0.20 38.22 -18.48
C ASP A 314 0.37 39.75 -18.52
N GLY A 315 -0.18 40.44 -17.52
CA GLY A 315 -0.09 41.88 -17.40
C GLY A 315 -1.08 42.62 -18.30
N GLY A 316 -0.86 43.93 -18.43
CA GLY A 316 -1.68 44.83 -19.23
C GLY A 316 -0.83 45.69 -20.17
N ARG A 317 -1.45 46.21 -21.22
CA ARG A 317 -0.78 47.05 -22.21
C ARG A 317 -0.76 48.50 -21.75
N ILE A 318 0.38 49.19 -21.87
CA ILE A 318 0.45 50.64 -21.61
C ILE A 318 0.56 51.36 -22.94
N ALA A 319 -0.42 52.21 -23.24
CA ALA A 319 -0.51 52.87 -24.52
C ALA A 319 -0.96 54.35 -24.38
N SER A 320 -0.93 55.09 -25.48
CA SER A 320 -1.45 56.45 -25.55
C SER A 320 -2.98 56.49 -25.59
N ARG A 321 -3.57 57.51 -24.99
CA ARG A 321 -5.00 57.83 -25.05
C ARG A 321 -5.16 59.32 -25.30
N GLU A 322 -6.18 59.69 -26.07
CA GLU A 322 -6.52 61.10 -26.26
C GLU A 322 -7.00 61.74 -24.96
N PRO A 323 -6.76 63.05 -24.77
CA PRO A 323 -7.32 63.81 -23.65
C PRO A 323 -8.83 63.66 -23.55
N ARG A 324 -9.34 63.47 -22.33
CA ARG A 324 -10.78 63.56 -22.06
C ARG A 324 -11.05 64.62 -21.00
N GLU A 325 -12.23 65.24 -21.11
CA GLU A 325 -12.69 66.23 -20.12
C GLU A 325 -12.93 65.61 -18.75
N THR A 326 -13.17 64.30 -18.68
CA THR A 326 -13.28 63.52 -17.46
C THR A 326 -12.59 62.18 -17.67
N ASP A 327 -12.02 61.59 -16.62
CA ASP A 327 -11.37 60.26 -16.66
C ASP A 327 -10.02 60.19 -17.41
N ASN A 328 -9.12 61.15 -17.16
CA ASN A 328 -7.74 60.98 -17.61
C ASN A 328 -7.03 59.89 -16.78
N PRO A 329 -6.13 59.09 -17.40
CA PRO A 329 -5.47 57.96 -16.74
C PRO A 329 -4.61 58.37 -15.54
N ARG A 330 -4.65 57.57 -14.47
CA ARG A 330 -4.08 57.93 -13.17
C ARG A 330 -2.94 57.00 -12.74
N TRP A 331 -1.80 57.61 -12.45
CA TRP A 331 -0.60 56.93 -11.99
C TRP A 331 -0.16 57.41 -10.61
N ALA A 332 0.49 56.55 -9.84
CA ALA A 332 1.24 56.88 -8.64
C ALA A 332 2.74 56.83 -8.97
N ILE A 333 3.49 57.83 -8.51
CA ILE A 333 4.95 57.90 -8.67
C ILE A 333 5.56 57.78 -7.28
N ILE A 334 6.11 56.61 -6.98
CA ILE A 334 6.57 56.21 -5.66
C ILE A 334 8.11 56.16 -5.69
N PRO A 335 8.83 56.98 -4.91
CA PRO A 335 10.28 56.86 -4.84
C PRO A 335 10.71 55.48 -4.36
N ALA A 336 11.69 54.88 -5.04
CA ALA A 336 12.14 53.51 -4.78
C ALA A 336 12.79 53.33 -3.41
N GLU A 337 13.22 54.40 -2.75
CA GLU A 337 13.70 54.37 -1.35
C GLU A 337 12.61 53.94 -0.35
N PHE A 338 11.34 53.94 -0.74
CA PHE A 338 10.19 53.53 0.07
C PHE A 338 9.63 52.14 -0.30
N VAL A 339 10.26 51.40 -1.21
CA VAL A 339 9.71 50.22 -1.90
C VAL A 339 10.61 48.99 -1.73
#